data_AF-A0AAF0WBX6-F1
#
_entry.id   AF-A0AAF0WBX6-F1
#
_cell.length_a   1.000
_cell.length_b   1.000
_cell.length_c   1.000
_cell.angle_alpha   90.00
_cell.angle_beta   90.00
_cell.angle_gamma   90.00
#
_symmetry.space_group_name_H-M   'P 1'
#
loop_
_entity.id
_entity.type
_entity.pdbx_description
1 polymer ?
#
loop_
_entity_poly.entity_id
_entity_poly.type
_entity_poly.pdbx_seq_one_letter_code
_entity_poly.pdbx_strand_id
1 'polypeptide(L)'
;MVQSFAAVICAKELSIVWGSDCRYWKWVSKKYPISPQPLEVAELITVCWLQIDGKYSATNLIKGVKYGVYLAVELSDNLCMNGPVTLKLTRPNGTTEEHKEDLTTKPKNTLVGLKVGEFCNTAPCGCENIVKFSMNGCDGTTWKTGLTVVGAVIAPVNC
;
A
#
# COMPACT_ATOMS: atom_id res chain seq x y z
N MET A 1 -23.17 4.67 -7.25
CA MET A 1 -22.29 3.81 -8.07
C MET A 1 -21.09 3.49 -7.20
N VAL A 2 -20.98 2.25 -6.71
CA VAL A 2 -19.84 1.85 -5.87
C VAL A 2 -18.62 1.86 -6.77
N GLN A 3 -17.62 2.68 -6.48
CA GLN A 3 -16.37 2.69 -7.25
C GLN A 3 -15.71 1.33 -7.03
N SER A 4 -15.87 0.41 -7.97
CA SER A 4 -15.32 -0.92 -7.90
C SER A 4 -13.80 -0.86 -8.11
N PHE A 5 -13.06 -1.45 -7.17
CA PHE A 5 -11.61 -1.60 -7.30
C PHE A 5 -11.29 -2.44 -8.55
N ALA A 6 -10.33 -1.99 -9.36
CA ALA A 6 -9.85 -2.75 -10.51
C ALA A 6 -8.91 -3.88 -10.09
N ALA A 7 -8.20 -3.71 -8.96
CA ALA A 7 -7.44 -4.77 -8.32
C ALA A 7 -7.37 -4.55 -6.81
N VAL A 8 -7.29 -5.66 -6.08
CA VAL A 8 -6.99 -5.71 -4.64
C VAL A 8 -5.79 -6.63 -4.48
N ILE A 9 -4.74 -6.12 -3.84
CA ILE A 9 -3.51 -6.86 -3.54
C ILE A 9 -3.50 -7.08 -2.02
N CYS A 10 -3.51 -8.34 -1.59
CA CYS A 10 -3.53 -8.66 -0.16
C CYS A 10 -2.17 -8.36 0.48
N ALA A 11 -2.13 -8.09 1.80
CA ALA A 11 -0.86 -7.86 2.50
C ALA A 11 0.14 -9.02 2.34
N LYS A 12 -0.33 -10.27 2.20
CA LYS A 12 0.51 -11.45 1.93
C LYS A 12 1.22 -11.41 0.57
N GLU A 13 0.71 -10.64 -0.39
CA GLU A 13 1.31 -10.46 -1.70
C GLU A 13 2.32 -9.30 -1.72
N LEU A 14 2.41 -8.53 -0.63
CA LEU A 14 3.38 -7.47 -0.44
C LEU A 14 4.67 -8.02 0.16
N SER A 15 5.79 -7.41 -0.21
CA SER A 15 7.07 -7.62 0.45
C SER A 15 7.14 -6.68 1.66
N ILE A 16 6.94 -7.25 2.85
CA ILE A 16 7.04 -6.53 4.12
C ILE A 16 8.35 -6.92 4.79
N VAL A 17 9.27 -5.97 4.94
CA VAL A 17 10.55 -6.23 5.64
C VAL A 17 10.26 -6.61 7.09
N TRP A 18 10.89 -7.68 7.55
CA TRP A 18 10.61 -8.37 8.83
C TRP A 18 9.24 -9.05 8.93
N GLY A 19 8.42 -9.05 7.86
CA GLY A 19 7.04 -9.54 7.91
C GLY A 19 6.87 -11.01 8.32
N SER A 20 7.89 -11.85 8.12
CA SER A 20 7.87 -13.26 8.56
C SER A 20 8.30 -13.44 10.03
N ASP A 21 8.79 -12.39 10.69
CA ASP A 21 9.27 -12.44 12.06
C ASP A 21 8.17 -11.98 13.03
N CYS A 22 7.64 -12.93 13.81
CA CYS A 22 6.56 -12.70 14.75
C CYS A 22 6.90 -11.77 15.91
N ARG A 23 8.18 -11.40 16.10
CA ARG A 23 8.60 -10.37 17.06
C ARG A 23 8.25 -8.96 16.59
N TYR A 24 8.11 -8.78 15.29
CA TYR A 24 7.96 -7.46 14.66
C TYR A 24 6.59 -7.29 14.00
N TRP A 25 6.03 -8.36 13.44
CA TRP A 25 4.74 -8.35 12.76
C TRP A 25 3.86 -9.50 13.23
N LYS A 26 2.57 -9.21 13.43
CA LYS A 26 1.55 -10.21 13.72
C LYS A 26 0.59 -10.30 12.55
N TRP A 27 0.35 -11.52 12.06
CA TRP A 27 -0.64 -11.75 11.01
C TRP A 27 -1.98 -12.14 11.62
N VAL A 28 -3.06 -11.49 11.19
CA VAL A 28 -4.42 -11.75 11.66
C VAL A 28 -5.42 -11.72 10.52
N SER A 29 -6.53 -12.44 10.66
CA SER A 29 -7.64 -12.39 9.71
C SER A 29 -8.63 -11.29 10.14
N LYS A 30 -8.89 -10.32 9.26
CA LYS A 30 -9.82 -9.21 9.51
C LYS A 30 -10.71 -8.94 8.29
N LYS A 31 -11.92 -8.45 8.54
CA LYS A 31 -12.89 -8.11 7.49
C LYS A 31 -12.82 -6.63 7.15
N TYR A 32 -12.64 -6.31 5.87
CA TYR A 32 -12.62 -4.94 5.35
C TYR A 32 -13.56 -4.78 4.15
N PRO A 33 -14.06 -3.56 3.87
CA PRO A 33 -14.98 -3.31 2.75
C PRO A 33 -14.33 -3.49 1.36
N ILE A 34 -13.00 -3.60 1.29
CA ILE A 34 -12.27 -3.80 0.03
C ILE A 34 -12.31 -5.24 -0.48
N SER A 35 -12.82 -6.20 0.31
CA SER A 35 -12.94 -7.60 -0.08
C SER A 35 -14.21 -8.25 0.48
N PRO A 36 -14.93 -9.09 -0.29
CA PRO A 36 -16.06 -9.86 0.21
C PRO A 36 -15.64 -10.96 1.20
N GLN A 37 -14.37 -11.34 1.25
CA GLN A 37 -13.84 -12.32 2.22
C GLN A 37 -12.96 -11.62 3.27
N PRO A 38 -12.78 -12.21 4.46
CA PRO A 38 -11.73 -11.78 5.38
C PRO A 38 -10.36 -11.81 4.71
N LEU A 39 -9.52 -10.84 5.02
CA LEU A 39 -8.15 -10.71 4.53
C LEU A 39 -7.17 -11.05 5.65
N GLU A 40 -6.08 -11.73 5.31
CA GLU A 40 -4.91 -11.77 6.19
C GLU A 40 -4.16 -10.44 6.10
N VAL A 41 -4.01 -9.77 7.24
CA VAL A 41 -3.39 -8.46 7.36
C VAL A 41 -2.20 -8.51 8.32
N ALA A 42 -1.25 -7.60 8.16
CA ALA A 42 -0.05 -7.52 8.98
C ALA A 42 -0.15 -6.35 9.98
N GLU A 43 -0.27 -6.68 11.27
CA GLU A 43 -0.23 -5.71 12.38
C GLU A 43 1.23 -5.51 12.81
N LEU A 44 1.70 -4.27 12.76
CA LEU A 44 3.04 -3.89 13.20
C LEU A 44 3.09 -3.90 14.74
N ILE A 45 3.91 -4.80 15.30
CA ILE A 45 4.23 -4.82 16.73
C ILE A 45 5.21 -3.68 17.00
N THR A 46 6.39 -3.73 16.39
CA THR A 46 7.38 -2.64 16.45
C THR A 46 8.51 -2.89 15.44
N VAL A 47 9.04 -1.87 14.74
CA VAL A 47 10.27 -1.97 13.91
C VAL A 47 11.04 -0.66 13.88
N CYS A 48 12.37 -0.70 13.77
CA CYS A 48 13.18 0.48 13.48
C CYS A 48 13.25 0.78 11.96
N TRP A 49 13.26 -0.26 11.11
CA TRP A 49 13.23 -0.16 9.66
C TRP A 49 11.85 -0.56 9.12
N LEU A 50 11.06 0.42 8.69
CA LEU A 50 9.77 0.18 8.04
C LEU A 50 9.93 0.26 6.53
N GLN A 51 9.66 -0.83 5.83
CA GLN A 51 9.65 -0.88 4.37
C GLN A 51 8.64 -1.92 3.89
N ILE A 52 7.73 -1.47 3.03
CA ILE A 52 6.69 -2.27 2.40
C ILE A 52 6.73 -1.99 0.91
N ASP A 53 6.91 -3.03 0.11
CA ASP A 53 6.97 -2.95 -1.34
C ASP A 53 5.88 -3.81 -1.97
N GLY A 54 5.28 -3.30 -3.03
CA GLY A 54 4.30 -4.00 -3.84
C GLY A 54 4.58 -3.83 -5.32
N LYS A 55 4.05 -4.76 -6.10
CA LYS A 55 4.08 -4.71 -7.55
C LYS A 55 2.78 -5.26 -8.13
N TYR A 56 2.38 -4.75 -9.27
CA TYR A 56 1.20 -5.25 -9.97
C TYR A 56 1.41 -5.20 -11.48
N SER A 57 0.95 -6.23 -12.20
CA SER A 57 0.99 -6.25 -13.66
C SER A 57 -0.18 -5.47 -14.22
N ALA A 58 0.08 -4.27 -14.77
CA ALA A 58 -0.94 -3.46 -15.42
C ALA A 58 -1.47 -4.09 -16.72
N THR A 59 -0.89 -5.20 -17.20
CA THR A 59 -1.51 -6.04 -18.24
C THR A 59 -2.89 -6.57 -17.83
N ASN A 60 -3.13 -6.72 -16.52
CA ASN A 60 -4.40 -7.20 -15.96
C ASN A 60 -5.44 -6.08 -15.83
N LEU A 61 -5.12 -4.87 -16.27
CA LEU A 61 -5.99 -3.70 -16.21
C LEU A 61 -6.46 -3.31 -17.61
N ILE A 62 -7.59 -2.62 -17.69
CA ILE A 62 -8.10 -2.07 -18.95
C ILE A 62 -7.11 -1.02 -19.47
N LYS A 63 -6.76 -1.12 -20.76
CA LYS A 63 -5.87 -0.18 -21.45
C LYS A 63 -6.55 1.18 -21.65
N GLY A 64 -5.75 2.25 -21.70
CA GLY A 64 -6.22 3.62 -21.87
C GLY A 64 -6.85 4.24 -20.62
N VAL A 65 -7.07 3.45 -19.56
CA VAL A 65 -7.62 3.93 -18.28
C VAL A 65 -6.50 4.45 -17.39
N LYS A 66 -6.78 5.54 -16.68
CA LYS A 66 -5.94 6.09 -15.62
C LYS A 66 -6.32 5.45 -14.29
N TYR A 67 -5.32 4.99 -13.54
CA TYR A 67 -5.51 4.33 -12.26
C TYR A 67 -4.74 5.04 -11.15
N GLY A 68 -5.31 5.03 -9.96
CA GLY A 68 -4.66 5.40 -8.72
C GLY A 68 -4.25 4.15 -7.96
N VAL A 69 -3.06 4.19 -7.36
CA VAL A 69 -2.56 3.15 -6.46
C VAL A 69 -2.65 3.66 -5.03
N TYR A 70 -3.27 2.87 -4.15
CA TYR A 70 -3.44 3.21 -2.74
C TYR A 70 -2.95 2.07 -1.86
N LEU A 71 -2.14 2.36 -0.86
CA LEU A 71 -1.88 1.43 0.23
C LEU A 71 -3.04 1.50 1.22
N ALA A 72 -3.68 0.37 1.47
CA ALA A 72 -4.79 0.24 2.39
C ALA A 72 -4.25 -0.11 3.78
N VAL A 73 -4.44 0.79 4.74
CA VAL A 73 -3.90 0.66 6.10
C VAL A 73 -4.96 1.01 7.15
N GLU A 74 -4.75 0.54 8.37
CA GLU A 74 -5.46 1.00 9.56
C GLU A 74 -4.42 1.46 10.60
N LEU A 75 -4.71 2.53 11.31
CA LEU A 75 -3.81 3.12 12.30
C LEU A 75 -4.46 3.03 13.67
N SER A 76 -3.73 2.58 14.69
CA SER A 76 -4.27 2.43 16.05
C SER A 76 -3.97 3.63 16.94
N ASP A 77 -4.60 3.68 18.12
CA ASP A 77 -4.41 4.77 19.09
C ASP A 77 -2.97 4.93 19.58
N ASN A 78 -2.24 3.83 19.69
CA ASN A 78 -0.83 3.78 20.07
C ASN A 78 0.15 4.04 18.90
N LEU A 79 -0.31 4.58 17.76
CA LEU A 79 0.55 4.93 16.62
C LEU A 79 1.78 5.74 17.10
N CYS A 80 2.96 5.20 16.81
CA CYS A 80 4.24 5.86 17.03
C CYS A 80 5.00 5.84 15.72
N MET A 81 5.25 7.03 15.16
CA MET A 81 5.98 7.24 13.91
C MET A 81 6.93 8.41 14.11
N ASN A 82 8.17 8.31 13.63
CA ASN A 82 9.17 9.36 13.79
C ASN A 82 9.18 10.36 12.63
N GLY A 83 7.99 10.79 12.20
CA GLY A 83 7.79 11.65 11.04
C GLY A 83 7.09 10.95 9.87
N PRO A 84 6.96 11.64 8.72
CA PRO A 84 6.17 11.15 7.61
C PRO A 84 6.83 9.94 6.93
N VAL A 85 6.01 9.04 6.44
CA VAL A 85 6.45 7.96 5.55
C VAL A 85 6.66 8.50 4.14
N THR A 86 7.57 7.90 3.38
CA THR A 86 7.73 8.17 1.96
C THR A 86 6.92 7.16 1.16
N LEU A 87 5.96 7.66 0.39
CA LEU A 87 5.19 6.89 -0.58
C LEU A 87 5.81 7.07 -1.96
N LYS A 88 6.05 5.98 -2.68
CA LYS A 88 6.68 6.02 -4.00
C LYS A 88 5.95 5.14 -4.99
N LEU A 89 5.70 5.67 -6.19
CA LEU A 89 5.21 4.92 -7.34
C LEU A 89 6.28 4.90 -8.43
N THR A 90 6.54 3.71 -8.98
CA THR A 90 7.29 3.53 -10.24
C THR A 90 6.33 3.05 -11.30
N ARG A 91 6.13 3.87 -12.33
CA ARG A 91 5.24 3.58 -13.45
C ARG A 91 5.86 2.52 -14.38
N PRO A 92 5.07 1.90 -15.27
CA PRO A 92 5.57 0.89 -16.19
C PRO A 92 6.67 1.39 -17.14
N ASN A 93 6.67 2.69 -17.46
CA ASN A 93 7.72 3.33 -18.27
C ASN A 93 9.00 3.66 -17.47
N GLY A 94 9.10 3.23 -16.21
CA GLY A 94 10.24 3.48 -15.34
C GLY A 94 10.24 4.84 -14.63
N THR A 95 9.36 5.78 -14.99
CA THR A 95 9.28 7.07 -14.30
C THR A 95 8.75 6.89 -12.89
N THR A 96 9.30 7.67 -11.95
CA THR A 96 8.91 7.61 -10.54
C THR A 96 8.27 8.91 -10.08
N GLU A 97 7.37 8.80 -9.12
CA GLU A 97 6.95 9.92 -8.27
C GLU A 97 7.01 9.47 -6.81
N GLU A 98 7.32 10.39 -5.92
CA GLU A 98 7.32 10.14 -4.49
C GLU A 98 6.86 11.39 -3.73
N HIS A 99 6.24 11.17 -2.58
CA HIS A 99 5.88 12.23 -1.66
C HIS A 99 5.87 11.71 -0.23
N LYS A 100 5.86 12.65 0.72
CA LYS A 100 5.80 12.36 2.15
C LYS A 100 4.36 12.41 2.64
N GLU A 101 4.00 11.47 3.50
CA GLU A 101 2.65 11.36 4.06
C GLU A 101 2.75 11.22 5.59
N ASP A 102 2.08 12.11 6.32
CA ASP A 102 2.10 12.11 7.78
C ASP A 102 0.94 11.26 8.32
N LEU A 103 1.27 10.04 8.77
CA LEU A 103 0.30 9.10 9.29
C LEU A 103 -0.36 9.58 10.59
N THR A 104 0.27 10.48 11.34
CA THR A 104 -0.31 11.00 12.60
C THR A 104 -1.53 11.88 12.36
N THR A 105 -1.68 12.40 11.14
CA THR A 105 -2.80 13.26 10.72
C THR A 105 -4.00 12.47 10.18
N LYS A 106 -3.83 11.17 9.93
CA LYS A 106 -4.88 10.32 9.35
C LYS A 106 -5.82 9.81 10.44
N PRO A 107 -7.10 9.51 10.10
CA PRO A 107 -8.03 8.98 11.08
C PRO A 107 -7.56 7.61 11.58
N LYS A 108 -7.73 7.39 12.88
CA LYS A 108 -7.39 6.14 13.56
C LYS A 108 -8.59 5.19 13.61
N ASN A 109 -8.31 3.90 13.84
CA ASN A 109 -9.27 2.82 14.01
C ASN A 109 -10.28 2.72 12.85
N THR A 110 -9.84 3.09 11.65
CA THR A 110 -10.61 3.00 10.41
C THR A 110 -9.68 2.75 9.23
N LEU A 111 -10.26 2.25 8.13
CA LEU A 111 -9.53 2.00 6.90
C LEU A 111 -9.14 3.32 6.22
N VAL A 112 -7.86 3.48 5.93
CA VAL A 112 -7.27 4.61 5.22
C VAL A 112 -6.63 4.12 3.93
N GLY A 113 -6.98 4.75 2.81
CA GLY A 113 -6.29 4.58 1.54
C GLY A 113 -5.22 5.65 1.36
N LEU A 114 -3.96 5.32 1.61
CA LEU A 114 -2.83 6.23 1.36
C LEU A 114 -2.54 6.25 -0.15
N LYS A 115 -2.84 7.37 -0.81
CA LYS A 115 -2.60 7.51 -2.25
C LYS A 115 -1.10 7.51 -2.50
N VAL A 116 -0.60 6.51 -3.20
CA VAL A 116 0.81 6.43 -3.56
C VAL A 116 1.09 7.25 -4.82
N GLY A 117 0.19 7.17 -5.80
CA GLY A 117 0.36 7.85 -7.07
C GLY A 117 -0.64 7.41 -8.14
N GLU A 118 -0.46 7.91 -9.35
CA GLU A 118 -1.30 7.61 -10.51
C GLU A 118 -0.49 7.23 -11.75
N PHE A 119 -1.06 6.35 -12.57
CA PHE A 119 -0.49 5.96 -13.86
C PHE A 119 -1.59 5.71 -14.90
N CYS A 120 -1.24 5.90 -16.17
CA CYS A 120 -2.10 5.49 -17.29
C CYS A 120 -1.62 4.14 -17.84
N ASN A 121 -2.55 3.21 -18.06
CA ASN A 121 -2.22 1.93 -18.67
C ASN A 121 -2.14 2.05 -20.21
N THR A 122 -1.00 2.51 -20.72
CA THR A 122 -0.80 2.78 -22.16
C THR A 122 0.16 1.82 -22.84
N ALA A 123 0.70 0.82 -22.13
CA ALA A 123 1.73 -0.06 -22.68
C ALA A 123 1.21 -0.90 -23.88
N PRO A 124 2.00 -1.00 -24.97
CA PRO A 124 1.75 -1.95 -26.05
C PRO A 124 1.66 -3.40 -25.52
N CYS A 125 0.96 -4.28 -26.25
CA CYS A 125 0.93 -5.71 -25.90
C CYS A 125 2.36 -6.29 -25.89
N GLY A 126 2.73 -7.03 -24.84
CA GLY A 126 3.96 -7.84 -24.80
C GLY A 126 5.16 -7.22 -24.09
N CYS A 127 5.12 -5.94 -23.71
CA CYS A 127 6.16 -5.34 -22.85
C CYS A 127 5.88 -5.64 -21.37
N GLU A 128 6.93 -5.72 -20.54
CA GLU A 128 6.80 -5.79 -19.09
C GLU A 128 6.09 -4.52 -18.58
N ASN A 129 4.82 -4.65 -18.20
CA ASN A 129 3.95 -3.54 -17.81
C ASN A 129 3.72 -3.56 -16.29
N ILE A 130 4.81 -3.51 -15.52
CA ILE A 130 4.76 -3.63 -14.06
C ILE A 130 4.75 -2.25 -13.41
N VAL A 131 3.76 -2.02 -12.56
CA VAL A 131 3.72 -0.90 -11.63
C VAL A 131 4.33 -1.37 -10.31
N LYS A 132 5.24 -0.58 -9.73
CA LYS A 132 5.79 -0.83 -8.40
C LYS A 132 5.38 0.30 -7.47
N PHE A 133 5.11 -0.01 -6.22
CA PHE A 133 4.73 0.98 -5.22
C PHE A 133 5.33 0.62 -3.87
N SER A 134 5.60 1.61 -3.04
CA SER A 134 6.16 1.36 -1.71
C SER A 134 5.79 2.41 -0.68
N MET A 135 5.93 2.02 0.59
CA MET A 135 5.89 2.88 1.76
C MET A 135 7.10 2.60 2.64
N ASN A 136 7.88 3.64 2.90
CA ASN A 136 9.11 3.56 3.68
C ASN A 136 9.03 4.50 4.89
N GLY A 137 9.57 4.06 6.02
CA GLY A 137 9.79 4.91 7.18
C GLY A 137 10.79 6.04 6.88
N CYS A 138 10.70 7.11 7.67
CA CYS A 138 11.61 8.26 7.57
C CYS A 138 13.08 7.93 7.87
N ASP A 139 13.32 6.97 8.77
CA ASP A 139 14.63 6.53 9.25
C ASP A 139 14.63 5.02 9.53
N GLY A 140 15.82 4.47 9.76
CA GLY A 140 16.04 3.08 10.16
C GLY A 140 16.40 2.89 11.64
N THR A 141 16.38 3.95 12.44
CA THR A 141 16.89 3.95 13.83
C THR A 141 15.80 4.07 14.88
N THR A 142 14.65 4.67 14.52
CA THR A 142 13.60 4.96 15.49
C THR A 142 12.48 3.93 15.38
N TRP A 143 12.07 3.39 16.53
CA TRP A 143 11.03 2.37 16.60
C TRP A 143 9.66 2.93 16.22
N LYS A 144 8.92 2.17 15.41
CA LYS A 144 7.61 2.51 14.84
C LYS A 144 6.60 1.42 15.22
N THR A 145 5.39 1.79 15.59
CA THR A 145 4.30 0.85 15.94
C THR A 145 2.93 1.44 15.61
N GLY A 146 1.88 0.62 15.69
CA GLY A 146 0.48 1.04 15.55
C GLY A 146 -0.01 1.19 14.11
N LEU A 147 0.64 0.49 13.18
CA LEU A 147 0.26 0.39 11.76
C LEU A 147 -0.25 -1.02 11.46
N THR A 148 -1.40 -1.14 10.83
CA THR A 148 -1.87 -2.38 10.22
C THR A 148 -1.87 -2.24 8.70
N VAL A 149 -1.15 -3.11 8.01
CA VAL A 149 -1.12 -3.19 6.55
C VAL A 149 -2.21 -4.16 6.10
N VAL A 150 -3.26 -3.63 5.46
CA VAL A 150 -4.36 -4.44 4.92
C VAL A 150 -3.99 -4.98 3.54
N GLY A 151 -3.32 -4.16 2.74
CA GLY A 151 -2.90 -4.48 1.38
C GLY A 151 -2.76 -3.24 0.52
N ALA A 152 -3.07 -3.36 -0.77
CA ALA A 152 -3.17 -2.24 -1.69
C ALA A 152 -4.41 -2.38 -2.58
N VAL A 153 -4.91 -1.26 -3.08
CA VAL A 153 -5.98 -1.21 -4.06
C VAL A 153 -5.58 -0.37 -5.26
N ILE A 154 -5.99 -0.83 -6.44
CA ILE A 154 -5.88 -0.09 -7.69
C ILE A 154 -7.29 0.23 -8.15
N ALA A 155 -7.58 1.51 -8.38
CA ALA A 155 -8.91 1.97 -8.78
C ALA A 155 -8.82 2.92 -9.96
N PRO A 156 -9.81 2.92 -10.89
CA PRO A 156 -9.91 3.93 -11.91
C PRO A 156 -10.01 5.33 -11.27
N VAL A 157 -9.24 6.28 -11.78
CA VAL A 157 -9.39 7.69 -11.45
C VAL A 157 -10.38 8.27 -12.45
N ASN A 158 -11.52 8.76 -11.97
CA ASN A 158 -12.42 9.51 -12.83
C ASN A 158 -11.73 10.82 -13.20
N CYS A 159 -11.60 11.09 -14.50
CA CYS A 159 -11.31 12.41 -15.03
C CYS A 159 -12.56 13.28 -14.95
#